data_AF-A0A7Y2YBM2-F1
#
_entry.id   AF-A0A7Y2YBM2-F1
#
_cell.length_a   1.000
_cell.length_b   1.000
_cell.length_c   1.000
_cell.angle_alpha   90.00
_cell.angle_beta   90.00
_cell.angle_gamma   90.00
#
_symmetry.space_group_name_H-M   'P 1'
#
loop_
_entity.id
_entity.type
_entity.pdbx_description
1 polymer ?
#
loop_
_entity_poly.entity_id
_entity_poly.type
_entity_poly.pdbx_seq_one_letter_code
_entity_poly.pdbx_strand_id
1 'polypeptide(L)'
;MKAKSIKGKSPEAIHTALQENMADGFTPTLAIVFASVSQDREAICRLFTKAGITVFGATTNGEFIDEDPDQDSAAVLLLDMNTNHFSILFESFEGDTYRETAGRLASQATGVFPEVGFLLAISGAATDGEEVLKGLQEVAGEEINAFGGGAGDDYGFKQTFVFSNHFDSDRGIVMLAIDETKVKIKGIATCGWKAVGTEKTVTKSEGNHVYTIDNIPALDITAKFGGIENLNPDNEKLMIEIASNFPLQLQREKGDPVMRPGLVVDWNDRSFFTSGTVPQGS
;
A
#
# COMPACT_ATOMS: atom_id res chain seq x y z
N MET A 1 13.62 -0.32 -22.13
CA MET A 1 13.20 0.47 -20.95
C MET A 1 14.45 0.87 -20.19
N LYS A 2 14.70 2.17 -20.07
CA LYS A 2 15.72 2.72 -19.18
C LYS A 2 15.04 3.19 -17.89
N ALA A 3 15.75 3.19 -16.78
CA ALA A 3 15.26 3.65 -15.49
C ALA A 3 16.29 4.55 -14.82
N LYS A 4 15.83 5.58 -14.11
CA LYS A 4 16.65 6.44 -13.25
C LYS A 4 15.88 6.79 -11.99
N SER A 5 16.57 6.85 -10.85
CA SER A 5 15.96 7.22 -9.57
C SER A 5 16.35 8.66 -9.22
N ILE A 6 15.39 9.44 -8.73
CA ILE A 6 15.62 10.79 -8.21
C ILE A 6 14.98 10.94 -6.84
N LYS A 7 15.58 11.77 -5.98
CA LYS A 7 14.96 12.15 -4.69
C LYS A 7 15.08 13.63 -4.43
N GLY A 8 14.23 14.15 -3.55
CA GLY A 8 14.23 15.54 -3.15
C GLY A 8 13.30 15.80 -1.97
N LYS A 9 13.56 16.88 -1.21
CA LYS A 9 12.75 17.30 -0.06
C LYS A 9 11.82 18.48 -0.38
N SER A 10 11.71 18.83 -1.65
CA SER A 10 10.77 19.83 -2.14
C SER A 10 10.43 19.60 -3.62
N PRO A 11 9.32 20.14 -4.12
CA PRO A 11 8.99 20.11 -5.55
C PRO A 11 10.10 20.69 -6.44
N GLU A 12 10.79 21.75 -6.00
CA GLU A 12 11.89 22.37 -6.74
C GLU A 12 13.11 21.44 -6.84
N ALA A 13 13.42 20.72 -5.76
CA ALA A 13 14.49 19.73 -5.76
C ALA A 13 14.16 18.57 -6.71
N ILE A 14 12.91 18.08 -6.69
CA ILE A 14 12.43 17.05 -7.62
C ILE A 14 12.49 17.54 -9.07
N HIS A 15 12.06 18.78 -9.32
CA HIS A 15 12.12 19.36 -10.66
C HIS A 15 13.55 19.46 -11.18
N THR A 16 14.47 19.94 -10.34
CA THR A 16 15.90 20.06 -10.67
C THR A 16 16.49 18.70 -11.00
N ALA A 17 16.27 17.70 -10.13
CA ALA A 17 16.76 16.34 -10.35
C ALA A 17 16.16 15.71 -11.61
N LEU A 18 14.89 15.96 -11.92
CA LEU A 18 14.26 15.52 -13.17
C LEU A 18 14.96 16.12 -14.40
N GLN A 19 15.21 17.44 -14.42
CA GLN A 19 15.88 18.09 -15.55
C GLN A 19 17.29 17.56 -15.76
N GLU A 20 18.06 17.40 -14.68
CA GLU A 20 19.42 16.82 -14.74
C GLU A 20 19.39 15.39 -15.31
N ASN A 21 18.41 14.58 -14.90
CA ASN A 21 18.26 13.21 -15.37
C ASN A 21 17.77 13.10 -16.82
N MET A 22 17.11 14.13 -17.36
CA MET A 22 16.67 14.20 -18.76
C MET A 22 17.70 14.86 -19.70
N ALA A 23 18.76 15.47 -19.15
CA ALA A 23 19.74 16.23 -19.93
C ALA A 23 20.53 15.40 -20.96
N ASP A 24 20.63 14.08 -20.76
CA ASP A 24 21.27 13.13 -21.67
C ASP A 24 20.32 12.56 -22.73
N GLY A 25 19.11 13.12 -22.85
CA GLY A 25 18.08 12.66 -23.78
C GLY A 25 17.22 11.51 -23.25
N PHE A 26 17.32 11.18 -21.95
CA PHE A 26 16.37 10.27 -21.30
C PHE A 26 14.96 10.89 -21.27
N THR A 27 13.98 10.16 -21.81
CA THR A 27 12.58 10.59 -21.92
C THR A 27 11.69 9.66 -21.10
N PRO A 28 11.63 9.82 -19.77
CA PRO A 28 10.72 9.01 -18.96
C PRO A 28 9.27 9.31 -19.32
N THR A 29 8.42 8.30 -19.17
CA THR A 29 6.98 8.36 -19.45
C THR A 29 6.16 7.97 -18.23
N LEU A 30 6.77 7.31 -17.25
CA LEU A 30 6.17 6.89 -16.00
C LEU A 30 7.07 7.29 -14.82
N ALA A 31 6.46 7.85 -13.79
CA ALA A 31 7.06 8.13 -12.49
C ALA A 31 6.33 7.32 -11.41
N ILE A 32 7.05 6.46 -10.69
CA ILE A 32 6.58 5.82 -9.46
C ILE A 32 7.08 6.67 -8.30
N VAL A 33 6.17 7.33 -7.60
CA VAL A 33 6.46 8.35 -6.58
C VAL A 33 6.09 7.81 -5.20
N PHE A 34 7.08 7.69 -4.33
CA PHE A 34 6.91 7.43 -2.91
C PHE A 34 7.34 8.67 -2.14
N ALA A 35 6.44 9.26 -1.38
CA ALA A 35 6.70 10.53 -0.71
C ALA A 35 6.18 10.55 0.72
N SER A 36 6.94 11.18 1.62
CA SER A 36 6.44 11.52 2.95
C SER A 36 5.14 12.32 2.84
N VAL A 37 4.24 12.14 3.81
CA VAL A 37 2.96 12.86 3.83
C VAL A 37 3.15 14.39 3.94
N SER A 38 4.32 14.82 4.40
CA SER A 38 4.74 16.23 4.49
C SER A 38 5.01 16.90 3.14
N GLN A 39 5.22 16.14 2.06
CA GLN A 39 5.56 16.68 0.75
C GLN A 39 4.32 17.26 0.03
N ASP A 40 4.53 18.31 -0.77
CA ASP A 40 3.49 18.88 -1.65
C ASP A 40 3.29 17.96 -2.88
N ARG A 41 2.46 16.93 -2.67
CA ARG A 41 2.12 15.92 -3.69
C ARG A 41 1.51 16.54 -4.93
N GLU A 42 0.63 17.53 -4.76
CA GLU A 42 0.00 18.18 -5.91
C GLU A 42 1.04 18.93 -6.76
N ALA A 43 2.00 19.63 -6.13
CA ALA A 43 3.08 20.29 -6.86
C ALA A 43 3.95 19.26 -7.60
N ILE A 44 4.29 18.15 -6.94
CA ILE A 44 5.03 17.04 -7.57
C ILE A 44 4.27 16.50 -8.78
N CYS A 45 2.97 16.21 -8.65
CA CYS A 45 2.11 15.76 -9.75
C CYS A 45 2.03 16.79 -10.89
N ARG A 46 1.91 18.09 -10.58
CA ARG A 46 1.90 19.16 -11.58
C ARG A 46 3.20 19.21 -12.37
N LEU A 47 4.35 18.97 -11.73
CA LEU A 47 5.65 18.93 -12.40
C LEU A 47 5.72 17.79 -13.42
N PHE A 48 5.36 16.57 -13.00
CA PHE A 48 5.35 15.41 -13.90
C PHE A 48 4.32 15.54 -15.02
N THR A 49 3.12 16.04 -14.72
CA THR A 49 2.09 16.31 -15.72
C THR A 49 2.57 17.28 -16.80
N LYS A 50 3.24 18.38 -16.41
CA LYS A 50 3.82 19.34 -17.37
C LYS A 50 4.91 18.72 -18.25
N ALA A 51 5.62 17.73 -17.74
CA ALA A 51 6.63 16.98 -18.47
C ALA A 51 6.06 15.85 -19.34
N GLY A 52 4.74 15.61 -19.31
CA GLY A 52 4.10 14.50 -20.03
C GLY A 52 4.39 13.13 -19.40
N ILE A 53 4.67 13.09 -18.10
CA ILE A 53 5.00 11.86 -17.35
C ILE A 53 3.78 11.45 -16.52
N THR A 54 3.36 10.20 -16.70
CA THR A 54 2.28 9.59 -15.93
C THR A 54 2.75 9.25 -14.52
N VAL A 55 1.91 9.44 -13.50
CA VAL A 55 2.26 9.25 -12.08
C VAL A 55 1.50 8.06 -11.48
N PHE A 56 2.24 7.16 -10.86
CA PHE A 56 1.77 6.25 -9.82
C PHE A 56 2.32 6.76 -8.48
N GLY A 57 1.48 7.08 -7.51
CA GLY A 57 1.91 7.76 -6.29
C GLY A 57 1.26 7.21 -5.02
N ALA A 58 2.06 7.13 -3.95
CA ALA A 58 1.59 6.81 -2.61
C ALA A 58 2.42 7.54 -1.55
N THR A 59 1.80 7.89 -0.44
CA THR A 59 2.55 8.37 0.73
C THR A 59 3.23 7.21 1.46
N THR A 60 4.30 7.51 2.19
CA THR A 60 5.16 6.50 2.85
C THR A 60 5.47 6.85 4.30
N ASN A 61 6.11 5.91 5.01
CA ASN A 61 6.67 6.12 6.36
C ASN A 61 8.17 6.46 6.33
N GLY A 62 8.76 6.52 5.14
CA GLY A 62 10.17 6.65 4.88
C GLY A 62 10.45 6.33 3.42
N GLU A 63 11.45 6.99 2.86
CA GLU A 63 11.80 6.89 1.44
C GLU A 63 13.24 6.40 1.31
N PHE A 64 13.60 5.84 0.17
CA PHE A 64 14.99 5.47 -0.09
C PHE A 64 15.27 5.40 -1.59
N ILE A 65 16.55 5.54 -1.93
CA ILE A 65 17.08 5.12 -3.23
C ILE A 65 18.26 4.21 -2.93
N ASP A 66 18.29 3.06 -3.59
CA ASP A 66 19.31 2.03 -3.37
C ASP A 66 19.39 1.62 -1.89
N GLU A 67 20.49 1.90 -1.20
CA GLU A 67 20.71 1.59 0.22
C GLU A 67 20.66 2.84 1.12
N ASP A 68 20.24 4.00 0.58
CA ASP A 68 20.25 5.28 1.28
C ASP A 68 18.84 5.69 1.72
N PRO A 69 18.46 5.43 2.99
CA PRO A 69 17.17 5.83 3.53
C PRO A 69 17.12 7.35 3.77
N ASP A 70 15.92 7.90 3.65
CA ASP A 70 15.64 9.30 3.88
C ASP A 70 14.24 9.46 4.54
N GLN A 71 14.00 10.65 5.05
CA GLN A 71 12.75 11.05 5.69
C GLN A 71 12.36 12.44 5.23
N ASP A 72 11.07 12.76 5.34
CA ASP A 72 10.51 14.05 4.91
C ASP A 72 10.87 14.35 3.45
N SER A 73 10.86 13.33 2.60
CA SER A 73 11.36 13.41 1.23
C SER A 73 10.40 12.76 0.24
N ALA A 74 10.71 12.88 -1.04
CA ALA A 74 10.11 12.09 -2.10
C ALA A 74 11.22 11.32 -2.84
N ALA A 75 11.04 10.02 -3.00
CA ALA A 75 11.81 9.16 -3.89
C ALA A 75 10.97 8.80 -5.11
N VAL A 76 11.56 8.94 -6.31
CA VAL A 76 10.88 8.72 -7.57
C VAL A 76 11.70 7.82 -8.46
N LEU A 77 11.10 6.73 -8.92
CA LEU A 77 11.63 5.89 -9.98
C LEU A 77 11.03 6.34 -11.32
N LEU A 78 11.88 6.87 -12.20
CA LEU A 78 11.54 7.29 -13.55
C LEU A 78 11.79 6.14 -14.53
N LEU A 79 10.80 5.84 -15.37
CA LEU A 79 10.83 4.77 -16.35
C LEU A 79 10.54 5.32 -17.75
N ASP A 80 11.44 5.03 -18.69
CA ASP A 80 11.18 5.16 -20.13
C ASP A 80 10.50 3.87 -20.62
N MET A 81 9.19 3.82 -20.41
CA MET A 81 8.32 2.70 -20.78
C MET A 81 7.40 3.13 -21.94
N ASN A 82 7.15 2.24 -22.89
CA ASN A 82 6.19 2.55 -23.95
C ASN A 82 4.79 2.75 -23.33
N THR A 83 4.17 3.90 -23.59
CA THR A 83 2.85 4.28 -23.04
C THR A 83 1.71 3.37 -23.47
N ASN A 84 1.91 2.54 -24.50
CA ASN A 84 0.92 1.53 -24.91
C ASN A 84 1.03 0.22 -24.10
N HIS A 85 2.04 0.08 -23.24
CA HIS A 85 2.28 -1.15 -22.47
C HIS A 85 1.87 -1.02 -21.01
N PHE A 86 1.35 0.13 -20.59
CA PHE A 86 0.86 0.34 -19.23
C PHE A 86 -0.30 1.33 -19.19
N SER A 87 -1.07 1.28 -18.11
CA SER A 87 -2.11 2.26 -17.79
C SER A 87 -2.12 2.52 -16.29
N ILE A 88 -2.43 3.75 -15.89
CA ILE A 88 -2.75 4.06 -14.49
C ILE A 88 -4.27 4.11 -14.35
N LEU A 89 -4.79 3.32 -13.44
CA LEU A 89 -6.19 3.25 -13.08
C LEU A 89 -6.31 3.62 -11.59
N PHE A 90 -7.33 4.39 -11.23
CA PHE A 90 -7.51 4.81 -9.85
C PHE A 90 -8.97 5.03 -9.53
N GLU A 91 -9.33 4.87 -8.26
CA GLU A 91 -10.66 5.16 -7.76
C GLU A 91 -10.62 5.37 -6.24
N SER A 92 -11.50 6.23 -5.70
CA SER A 92 -11.70 6.32 -4.25
C SER A 92 -12.64 5.21 -3.79
N PHE A 93 -12.47 4.72 -2.56
CA PHE A 93 -13.38 3.75 -1.99
C PHE A 93 -14.60 4.44 -1.36
N GLU A 94 -15.79 3.90 -1.61
CA GLU A 94 -17.03 4.35 -0.98
C GLU A 94 -17.44 3.33 0.09
N GLY A 95 -17.17 3.64 1.37
CA GLY A 95 -17.37 2.65 2.43
C GLY A 95 -16.46 1.44 2.23
N ASP A 96 -17.04 0.23 2.23
CA ASP A 96 -16.30 -1.04 2.19
C ASP A 96 -16.32 -1.71 0.80
N THR A 97 -16.51 -0.93 -0.27
CA THR A 97 -16.57 -1.41 -1.66
C THR A 97 -15.21 -1.81 -2.25
N TYR A 98 -14.27 -2.27 -1.42
CA TYR A 98 -12.89 -2.52 -1.80
C TYR A 98 -12.78 -3.53 -2.95
N ARG A 99 -13.53 -4.63 -2.84
CA ARG A 99 -13.56 -5.72 -3.82
C ARG A 99 -14.18 -5.29 -5.14
N GLU A 100 -15.33 -4.63 -5.11
CA GLU A 100 -16.04 -4.17 -6.29
C GLU A 100 -15.23 -3.12 -7.06
N THR A 101 -14.59 -2.21 -6.31
CA THR A 101 -13.72 -1.17 -6.89
C THR A 101 -12.51 -1.81 -7.58
N ALA A 102 -11.82 -2.72 -6.90
CA ALA A 102 -10.69 -3.44 -7.48
C ALA A 102 -11.09 -4.24 -8.73
N GLY A 103 -12.22 -4.94 -8.68
CA GLY A 103 -12.78 -5.68 -9.82
C GLY A 103 -13.12 -4.79 -11.01
N ARG A 104 -13.69 -3.59 -10.80
CA ARG A 104 -13.93 -2.61 -11.88
C ARG A 104 -12.62 -2.20 -12.55
N LEU A 105 -11.59 -1.87 -11.77
CA LEU A 105 -10.30 -1.45 -12.31
C LEU A 105 -9.59 -2.61 -13.03
N ALA A 106 -9.64 -3.82 -12.48
CA ALA A 106 -9.14 -5.01 -13.16
C ALA A 106 -9.85 -5.24 -14.50
N SER A 107 -11.17 -5.06 -14.56
CA SER A 107 -11.97 -5.25 -15.78
C SER A 107 -11.59 -4.25 -16.87
N GLN A 108 -11.30 -3.01 -16.48
CA GLN A 108 -10.79 -1.99 -17.41
C GLN A 108 -9.43 -2.40 -17.97
N ALA A 109 -8.53 -2.90 -17.12
CA ALA A 109 -7.19 -3.30 -17.55
C ALA A 109 -7.20 -4.55 -18.46
N THR A 110 -7.96 -5.59 -18.11
CA THR A 110 -8.09 -6.82 -18.92
C THR A 110 -8.82 -6.59 -20.24
N GLY A 111 -9.62 -5.52 -20.34
CA GLY A 111 -10.20 -5.07 -21.61
C GLY A 111 -9.19 -4.44 -22.58
N VAL A 112 -8.01 -4.04 -22.09
CA VAL A 112 -6.96 -3.37 -22.88
C VAL A 112 -5.75 -4.28 -23.10
N PHE A 113 -5.32 -5.00 -22.05
CA PHE A 113 -4.12 -5.84 -22.09
C PHE A 113 -4.48 -7.34 -22.10
N PRO A 114 -3.87 -8.14 -23.00
CA PRO A 114 -4.18 -9.56 -23.11
C PRO A 114 -3.67 -10.38 -21.91
N GLU A 115 -2.52 -10.01 -21.35
CA GLU A 115 -1.98 -10.55 -20.09
C GLU A 115 -1.62 -9.35 -19.22
N VAL A 116 -2.19 -9.26 -18.02
CA VAL A 116 -2.03 -8.08 -17.15
C VAL A 116 -1.36 -8.44 -15.84
N GLY A 117 -0.40 -7.60 -15.45
CA GLY A 117 0.17 -7.57 -14.12
C GLY A 117 -0.08 -6.21 -13.47
N PHE A 118 -0.14 -6.18 -12.14
CA PHE A 118 -0.47 -4.98 -11.37
C PHE A 118 0.63 -4.64 -10.36
N LEU A 119 0.97 -3.34 -10.31
CA LEU A 119 1.53 -2.70 -9.11
C LEU A 119 0.42 -1.81 -8.52
N LEU A 120 0.09 -1.98 -7.24
CA LEU A 120 -0.99 -1.26 -6.58
C LEU A 120 -0.52 -0.49 -5.34
N ALA A 121 -1.18 0.61 -5.06
CA ALA A 121 -1.12 1.30 -3.79
C ALA A 121 -2.53 1.55 -3.29
N ILE A 122 -2.77 1.29 -2.01
CA ILE A 122 -4.05 1.54 -1.35
C ILE A 122 -3.90 2.55 -0.22
N SER A 123 -4.90 3.39 -0.01
CA SER A 123 -4.96 4.36 1.07
C SER A 123 -6.16 4.09 1.97
N GLY A 124 -6.10 4.63 3.19
CA GLY A 124 -7.06 4.38 4.27
C GLY A 124 -6.57 3.26 5.18
N ALA A 125 -6.26 3.61 6.44
CA ALA A 125 -5.66 2.66 7.39
C ALA A 125 -6.55 1.44 7.69
N ALA A 126 -7.86 1.55 7.52
CA ALA A 126 -8.82 0.46 7.71
C ALA A 126 -9.19 -0.29 6.41
N THR A 127 -8.58 0.04 5.27
CA THR A 127 -8.85 -0.63 3.99
C THR A 127 -8.48 -2.11 4.07
N ASP A 128 -9.41 -3.00 3.68
CA ASP A 128 -9.15 -4.45 3.63
C ASP A 128 -8.41 -4.81 2.34
N GLY A 129 -7.08 -4.96 2.42
CA GLY A 129 -6.25 -5.34 1.28
C GLY A 129 -6.54 -6.75 0.75
N GLU A 130 -7.14 -7.64 1.55
CA GLU A 130 -7.52 -8.97 1.08
C GLU A 130 -8.72 -8.89 0.12
N GLU A 131 -9.71 -8.05 0.44
CA GLU A 131 -10.87 -7.84 -0.45
C GLU A 131 -10.45 -7.16 -1.77
N VAL A 132 -9.46 -6.26 -1.74
CA VAL A 132 -8.85 -5.71 -2.97
C VAL A 132 -8.26 -6.84 -3.83
N LEU A 133 -7.44 -7.72 -3.25
CA LEU A 133 -6.82 -8.83 -3.99
C LEU A 133 -7.86 -9.79 -4.56
N LYS A 134 -8.89 -10.16 -3.78
CA LYS A 134 -10.00 -10.99 -4.26
C LYS A 134 -10.71 -10.36 -5.46
N GLY A 135 -10.96 -9.05 -5.41
CA GLY A 135 -11.58 -8.33 -6.53
C GLY A 135 -10.76 -8.39 -7.82
N LEU A 136 -9.42 -8.34 -7.71
CA LEU A 136 -8.53 -8.56 -8.87
C LEU A 136 -8.62 -10.00 -9.38
N GLN A 137 -8.56 -10.99 -8.48
CA GLN A 137 -8.56 -12.41 -8.82
C GLN A 137 -9.86 -12.86 -9.50
N GLU A 138 -11.00 -12.33 -9.07
CA GLU A 138 -12.30 -12.64 -9.68
C GLU A 138 -12.39 -12.27 -11.16
N VAL A 139 -11.64 -11.26 -11.58
CA VAL A 139 -11.66 -10.74 -12.95
C VAL A 139 -10.50 -11.27 -13.78
N ALA A 140 -9.30 -11.27 -13.21
CA ALA A 140 -8.07 -11.53 -13.95
C ALA A 140 -7.44 -12.90 -13.63
N GLY A 141 -8.05 -13.68 -12.73
CA GLY A 141 -7.66 -15.03 -12.37
C GLY A 141 -6.81 -15.14 -11.10
N GLU A 142 -6.81 -16.32 -10.49
CA GLU A 142 -6.11 -16.62 -9.23
C GLU A 142 -4.58 -16.47 -9.33
N GLU A 143 -4.01 -16.69 -10.51
CA GLU A 143 -2.57 -16.69 -10.77
C GLU A 143 -2.04 -15.31 -11.20
N ILE A 144 -2.82 -14.24 -10.97
CA ILE A 144 -2.41 -12.90 -11.38
C ILE A 144 -1.17 -12.40 -10.61
N ASN A 145 -0.23 -11.81 -11.34
CA ASN A 145 0.87 -11.04 -10.78
C ASN A 145 0.36 -9.69 -10.25
N ALA A 146 0.01 -9.63 -8.97
CA ALA A 146 -0.36 -8.39 -8.29
C ALA A 146 0.57 -8.12 -7.10
N PHE A 147 1.22 -6.96 -7.10
CA PHE A 147 2.16 -6.53 -6.06
C PHE A 147 1.84 -5.11 -5.62
N GLY A 148 2.33 -4.70 -4.44
CA GLY A 148 2.12 -3.35 -3.96
C GLY A 148 2.08 -3.24 -2.45
N GLY A 149 1.45 -2.17 -1.95
CA GLY A 149 1.35 -1.94 -0.51
C GLY A 149 0.32 -0.88 -0.12
N GLY A 150 0.14 -0.72 1.18
CA GLY A 150 -0.62 0.39 1.75
C GLY A 150 0.25 1.64 1.87
N ALA A 151 -0.35 2.81 1.65
CA ALA A 151 0.26 4.10 1.90
C ALA A 151 0.54 4.30 3.39
N GLY A 152 1.62 5.01 3.71
CA GLY A 152 2.03 5.40 5.06
C GLY A 152 1.93 6.91 5.28
N ASP A 153 2.19 7.36 6.50
CA ASP A 153 2.06 8.77 6.91
C ASP A 153 3.10 9.16 7.96
N ASP A 154 4.36 8.78 7.72
CA ASP A 154 5.48 9.02 8.64
C ASP A 154 5.23 8.50 10.05
N TYR A 155 4.57 7.33 10.13
CA TYR A 155 4.12 6.70 11.38
C TYR A 155 3.15 7.56 12.21
N GLY A 156 2.43 8.49 11.57
CA GLY A 156 1.42 9.31 12.21
C GLY A 156 0.14 8.54 12.57
N PHE A 157 -0.20 7.50 11.81
CA PHE A 157 -1.47 6.74 11.92
C PHE A 157 -2.72 7.63 11.93
N LYS A 158 -2.68 8.72 11.15
CA LYS A 158 -3.76 9.72 11.01
C LYS A 158 -4.37 9.68 9.63
N GLN A 159 -3.55 9.83 8.59
CA GLN A 159 -4.06 10.00 7.22
C GLN A 159 -2.99 9.66 6.20
N THR A 160 -3.29 8.69 5.35
CA THR A 160 -2.45 8.23 4.25
C THR A 160 -3.04 8.70 2.94
N PHE A 161 -2.27 8.72 1.84
CA PHE A 161 -2.77 9.14 0.53
C PHE A 161 -2.23 8.29 -0.60
N VAL A 162 -3.05 8.08 -1.61
CA VAL A 162 -2.63 7.62 -2.94
C VAL A 162 -2.99 8.66 -3.98
N PHE A 163 -2.15 8.80 -5.01
CA PHE A 163 -2.28 9.89 -5.96
C PHE A 163 -1.76 9.56 -7.36
N SER A 164 -2.25 10.30 -8.33
CA SER A 164 -1.84 10.32 -9.74
C SER A 164 -1.96 11.75 -10.29
N ASN A 165 -1.71 11.97 -11.59
CA ASN A 165 -1.65 13.31 -12.20
C ASN A 165 -2.89 14.18 -11.87
N HIS A 166 -4.07 13.57 -11.79
CA HIS A 166 -5.35 14.24 -11.58
C HIS A 166 -6.21 13.55 -10.51
N PHE A 167 -5.57 12.84 -9.58
CA PHE A 167 -6.24 12.08 -8.53
C PHE A 167 -5.42 12.21 -7.24
N ASP A 168 -6.08 12.51 -6.13
CA ASP A 168 -5.52 12.46 -4.79
C ASP A 168 -6.65 12.01 -3.87
N SER A 169 -6.41 10.94 -3.12
CA SER A 169 -7.41 10.35 -2.23
C SER A 169 -6.75 9.80 -0.99
N ASP A 170 -7.31 10.14 0.16
CA ASP A 170 -6.90 9.57 1.44
C ASP A 170 -7.51 8.19 1.70
N ARG A 171 -8.47 7.77 0.86
CA ARG A 171 -9.13 6.47 0.93
C ARG A 171 -9.46 5.99 -0.48
N GLY A 172 -8.49 5.36 -1.12
CA GLY A 172 -8.62 4.92 -2.50
C GLY A 172 -7.53 3.96 -2.92
N ILE A 173 -7.50 3.68 -4.21
CA ILE A 173 -6.52 2.81 -4.86
C ILE A 173 -5.96 3.49 -6.10
N VAL A 174 -4.67 3.32 -6.32
CA VAL A 174 -4.00 3.59 -7.60
C VAL A 174 -3.34 2.29 -8.06
N MET A 175 -3.57 1.91 -9.31
CA MET A 175 -3.05 0.70 -9.95
C MET A 175 -2.29 1.08 -11.22
N LEU A 176 -1.05 0.62 -11.29
CA LEU A 176 -0.29 0.51 -12.52
C LEU A 176 -0.57 -0.87 -13.12
N ALA A 177 -1.39 -0.89 -14.17
CA ALA A 177 -1.64 -2.07 -15.00
C ALA A 177 -0.59 -2.14 -16.10
N ILE A 178 0.03 -3.30 -16.29
CA ILE A 178 1.11 -3.52 -17.26
C ILE A 178 0.77 -4.71 -18.16
N ASP A 179 1.02 -4.56 -19.47
CA ASP A 179 0.95 -5.64 -20.45
C ASP A 179 2.13 -6.61 -20.28
N GLU A 180 1.89 -7.77 -19.67
CA GLU A 180 2.92 -8.77 -19.41
C GLU A 180 3.44 -9.47 -20.68
N THR A 181 2.75 -9.31 -21.81
CA THR A 181 3.28 -9.76 -23.11
C THR A 181 4.42 -8.86 -23.60
N LYS A 182 4.59 -7.67 -23.01
CA LYS A 182 5.60 -6.67 -23.37
C LYS A 182 6.60 -6.39 -22.25
N VAL A 183 6.12 -6.36 -21.00
CA VAL A 183 6.92 -6.02 -19.82
C VAL A 183 6.61 -7.05 -18.74
N LYS A 184 7.58 -7.89 -18.43
CA LYS A 184 7.41 -8.93 -17.41
C LYS A 184 7.44 -8.33 -16.00
N ILE A 185 6.45 -8.65 -15.18
CA ILE A 185 6.51 -8.41 -13.74
C ILE A 185 6.96 -9.68 -13.02
N LYS A 186 7.85 -9.52 -12.06
CA LYS A 186 8.18 -10.57 -11.09
C LYS A 186 8.35 -9.94 -9.73
N GLY A 187 7.77 -10.56 -8.72
CA GLY A 187 7.97 -10.19 -7.33
C GLY A 187 8.18 -11.42 -6.48
N ILE A 188 8.64 -11.17 -5.26
CA ILE A 188 8.71 -12.16 -4.19
C ILE A 188 8.09 -11.54 -2.95
N ALA A 189 7.16 -12.25 -2.34
CA ALA A 189 6.67 -11.90 -1.01
C ALA A 189 7.57 -12.62 0.00
N THR A 190 8.12 -11.88 0.95
CA THR A 190 8.91 -12.43 2.05
C THR A 190 8.56 -11.69 3.33
N CYS A 191 8.69 -12.38 4.46
CA CYS A 191 8.36 -11.85 5.76
C CYS A 191 9.52 -12.11 6.73
N GLY A 192 9.96 -11.05 7.42
CA GLY A 192 10.99 -11.13 8.47
C GLY A 192 10.45 -11.47 9.86
N TRP A 193 9.13 -11.34 10.08
CA TRP A 193 8.52 -11.62 11.38
C TRP A 193 8.54 -13.12 11.70
N LYS A 194 8.76 -13.42 12.98
CA LYS A 194 8.70 -14.77 13.53
C LYS A 194 7.56 -14.85 14.53
N ALA A 195 6.87 -15.98 14.53
CA ALA A 195 5.83 -16.25 15.49
C ALA A 195 6.38 -16.19 16.92
N VAL A 196 5.65 -15.54 17.81
CA VAL A 196 5.94 -15.52 19.26
C VAL A 196 4.67 -15.91 20.00
N GLY A 197 4.81 -16.81 20.97
CA GLY A 197 3.70 -17.27 21.80
C GLY A 197 3.03 -18.55 21.29
N THR A 198 1.81 -18.78 21.77
CA THR A 198 0.99 -19.95 21.40
C THR A 198 -0.06 -19.55 20.38
N GLU A 199 -0.52 -20.50 19.58
CA GLU A 199 -1.71 -20.31 18.73
C GLU A 199 -2.93 -19.86 19.56
N LYS A 200 -3.78 -19.09 18.90
CA LYS A 200 -4.98 -18.45 19.43
C LYS A 200 -6.08 -18.56 18.39
N THR A 201 -7.33 -18.54 18.82
CA THR A 201 -8.48 -18.60 17.91
C THR A 201 -9.17 -17.25 17.85
N VAL A 202 -9.38 -16.74 16.64
CA VAL A 202 -10.20 -15.56 16.41
C VAL A 202 -11.65 -15.92 16.69
N THR A 203 -12.18 -15.42 17.80
CA THR A 203 -13.52 -15.80 18.30
C THR A 203 -14.64 -14.95 17.72
N LYS A 204 -14.33 -13.70 17.33
CA LYS A 204 -15.25 -12.81 16.63
C LYS A 204 -14.49 -11.87 15.70
N SER A 205 -14.84 -11.87 14.42
CA SER A 205 -14.35 -10.92 13.41
C SER A 205 -15.36 -10.72 12.28
N GLU A 206 -15.27 -9.58 11.61
CA GLU A 206 -16.02 -9.25 10.38
C GLU A 206 -15.06 -8.56 9.41
N GLY A 207 -14.79 -9.18 8.26
CA GLY A 207 -13.75 -8.71 7.33
C GLY A 207 -12.38 -8.61 8.02
N ASN A 208 -11.76 -7.42 7.94
CA ASN A 208 -10.51 -7.10 8.65
C ASN A 208 -10.73 -6.52 10.06
N HIS A 209 -11.97 -6.43 10.55
CA HIS A 209 -12.26 -5.98 11.91
C HIS A 209 -12.23 -7.15 12.89
N VAL A 210 -11.22 -7.19 13.76
CA VAL A 210 -11.02 -8.27 14.73
C VAL A 210 -11.49 -7.83 16.10
N TYR A 211 -12.64 -8.35 16.53
CA TYR A 211 -13.25 -8.01 17.81
C TYR A 211 -12.58 -8.75 18.97
N THR A 212 -12.55 -10.08 18.91
CA THR A 212 -12.07 -10.90 20.03
C THR A 212 -11.25 -12.10 19.56
N ILE A 213 -10.24 -12.44 20.35
CA ILE A 213 -9.35 -13.59 20.21
C ILE A 213 -9.38 -14.35 21.55
N ASP A 214 -9.67 -15.65 21.53
CA ASP A 214 -9.92 -16.45 22.74
C ASP A 214 -10.97 -15.82 23.70
N ASN A 215 -11.99 -15.16 23.15
CA ASN A 215 -13.02 -14.39 23.87
C ASN A 215 -12.49 -13.18 24.67
N ILE A 216 -11.29 -12.69 24.34
CA ILE A 216 -10.67 -11.48 24.89
C ILE A 216 -10.62 -10.42 23.79
N PRO A 217 -10.90 -9.12 24.07
CA PRO A 217 -10.76 -8.07 23.07
C PRO A 217 -9.39 -8.10 22.39
N ALA A 218 -9.36 -7.87 21.07
CA ALA A 218 -8.14 -8.00 20.28
C ALA A 218 -7.01 -7.08 20.80
N LEU A 219 -7.32 -5.85 21.16
CA LEU A 219 -6.35 -4.92 21.75
C LEU A 219 -5.77 -5.47 23.07
N ASP A 220 -6.62 -6.04 23.91
CA ASP A 220 -6.25 -6.48 25.26
C ASP A 220 -5.32 -7.67 25.25
N ILE A 221 -5.61 -8.63 24.36
CA ILE A 221 -4.74 -9.79 24.21
C ILE A 221 -3.39 -9.38 23.62
N THR A 222 -3.37 -8.52 22.59
CA THR A 222 -2.14 -8.03 21.98
C THR A 222 -1.28 -7.27 22.99
N ALA A 223 -1.90 -6.40 23.78
CA ALA A 223 -1.21 -5.67 24.82
C ALA A 223 -0.64 -6.56 25.91
N LYS A 224 -1.42 -7.55 26.37
CA LYS A 224 -0.99 -8.51 27.39
C LYS A 224 0.24 -9.31 26.95
N PHE A 225 0.24 -9.80 25.70
CA PHE A 225 1.36 -10.57 25.17
C PHE A 225 2.54 -9.67 24.76
N GLY A 226 2.27 -8.44 24.34
CA GLY A 226 3.29 -7.45 23.98
C GLY A 226 3.92 -6.73 25.17
N GLY A 227 3.39 -6.90 26.38
CA GLY A 227 3.84 -6.16 27.56
C GLY A 227 3.54 -4.66 27.48
N ILE A 228 2.47 -4.29 26.79
CA ILE A 228 2.07 -2.90 26.57
C ILE A 228 1.20 -2.45 27.75
N GLU A 229 1.72 -1.54 28.57
CA GLU A 229 1.02 -1.07 29.78
C GLU A 229 0.16 0.19 29.52
N ASN A 230 0.61 1.08 28.63
CA ASN A 230 -0.02 2.39 28.39
C ASN A 230 -1.06 2.33 27.25
N LEU A 231 -2.14 1.57 27.47
CA LEU A 231 -3.25 1.45 26.52
C LEU A 231 -4.23 2.63 26.64
N ASN A 232 -3.90 3.73 25.98
CA ASN A 232 -4.80 4.88 25.86
C ASN A 232 -4.72 5.51 24.46
N PRO A 233 -5.80 6.19 24.00
CA PRO A 233 -5.85 6.84 22.70
C PRO A 233 -4.79 7.93 22.48
N ASP A 234 -4.31 8.55 23.57
CA ASP A 234 -3.34 9.65 23.53
C ASP A 234 -1.89 9.14 23.40
N ASN A 235 -1.67 7.82 23.48
CA ASN A 235 -0.35 7.23 23.29
C ASN A 235 -0.03 7.12 21.79
N GLU A 236 0.63 8.15 21.26
CA GLU A 236 1.06 8.22 19.86
C GLU A 236 1.92 7.03 19.41
N LYS A 237 2.60 6.34 20.33
CA LYS A 237 3.47 5.19 20.02
C LYS A 237 2.73 3.85 20.01
N LEU A 238 1.52 3.79 20.56
CA LEU A 238 0.78 2.55 20.71
C LEU A 238 0.55 1.86 19.36
N MET A 239 0.16 2.63 18.35
CA MET A 239 -0.11 2.08 17.02
C MET A 239 1.16 1.55 16.36
N ILE A 240 2.30 2.25 16.52
CA ILE A 240 3.60 1.79 16.03
C ILE A 240 3.97 0.46 16.69
N GLU A 241 3.79 0.35 18.01
CA GLU A 241 4.08 -0.88 18.76
C GLU A 241 3.19 -2.05 18.30
N ILE A 242 1.88 -1.84 18.17
CA ILE A 242 0.94 -2.88 17.72
C ILE A 242 1.25 -3.30 16.28
N ALA A 243 1.32 -2.34 15.35
CA ALA A 243 1.46 -2.62 13.92
C ALA A 243 2.81 -3.24 13.58
N SER A 244 3.89 -2.78 14.21
CA SER A 244 5.26 -3.16 13.84
C SER A 244 5.78 -4.37 14.61
N ASN A 245 5.42 -4.49 15.89
CA ASN A 245 5.99 -5.53 16.76
C ASN A 245 5.04 -6.72 16.95
N PHE A 246 3.73 -6.50 16.84
CA PHE A 246 2.72 -7.51 17.15
C PHE A 246 1.65 -7.68 16.06
N PRO A 247 2.03 -7.85 14.77
CA PRO A 247 1.07 -8.25 13.75
C PRO A 247 0.51 -9.64 14.07
N LEU A 248 -0.77 -9.85 13.76
CA LEU A 248 -1.37 -11.18 13.86
C LEU A 248 -0.80 -12.05 12.74
N GLN A 249 -0.23 -13.20 13.08
CA GLN A 249 0.18 -14.21 12.12
C GLN A 249 -1.00 -15.17 11.87
N LEU A 250 -1.62 -15.06 10.70
CA LEU A 250 -2.69 -15.94 10.25
C LEU A 250 -2.10 -17.21 9.61
N GLN A 251 -2.42 -18.37 10.19
CA GLN A 251 -2.04 -19.67 9.62
C GLN A 251 -2.90 -19.98 8.39
N ARG A 252 -2.30 -20.60 7.38
CA ARG A 252 -2.99 -21.03 6.16
C ARG A 252 -2.92 -22.54 6.04
N GLU A 253 -3.94 -23.14 5.43
CA GLU A 253 -3.91 -24.57 5.10
C GLU A 253 -2.74 -24.92 4.16
N LYS A 254 -2.39 -23.99 3.26
CA LYS A 254 -1.31 -24.11 2.28
C LYS A 254 -0.53 -22.81 2.14
N GLY A 255 0.78 -22.95 1.96
CA GLY A 255 1.70 -21.82 1.77
C GLY A 255 2.18 -21.22 3.09
N ASP A 256 2.94 -20.13 2.97
CA ASP A 256 3.48 -19.41 4.13
C ASP A 256 2.37 -18.66 4.88
N PRO A 257 2.51 -18.49 6.21
CA PRO A 257 1.55 -17.73 7.00
C PRO A 257 1.54 -16.26 6.58
N VAL A 258 0.40 -15.61 6.79
CA VAL A 258 0.18 -14.22 6.36
C VAL A 258 0.11 -13.29 7.57
N MET A 259 0.66 -12.10 7.43
CA MET A 259 0.75 -11.12 8.52
C MET A 259 -0.34 -10.08 8.39
N ARG A 260 -0.98 -9.79 9.52
CA ARG A 260 -2.12 -8.89 9.66
C ARG A 260 -1.82 -7.89 10.79
N PRO A 261 -0.97 -6.88 10.54
CA PRO A 261 -0.77 -5.77 11.48
C PRO A 261 -2.10 -5.09 11.81
N GLY A 262 -2.31 -4.76 13.09
CA GLY A 262 -3.40 -3.89 13.53
C GLY A 262 -3.09 -2.44 13.20
N LEU A 263 -3.94 -1.78 12.42
CA LEU A 263 -3.69 -0.46 11.85
C LEU A 263 -4.61 0.63 12.40
N VAL A 264 -5.78 0.26 12.95
CA VAL A 264 -6.73 1.19 13.58
C VAL A 264 -7.37 0.52 14.78
N VAL A 265 -7.37 1.18 15.94
CA VAL A 265 -8.05 0.69 17.15
C VAL A 265 -9.46 1.26 17.22
N ASP A 266 -10.46 0.41 17.48
CA ASP A 266 -11.78 0.85 17.94
C ASP A 266 -11.79 0.83 19.47
N TRP A 267 -11.84 2.02 20.06
CA TRP A 267 -11.77 2.18 21.51
C TRP A 267 -13.10 1.87 22.22
N ASN A 268 -14.22 1.76 21.49
CA ASN A 268 -15.52 1.47 22.10
C ASN A 268 -15.59 0.03 22.62
N ASP A 269 -15.01 -0.91 21.90
CA ASP A 269 -15.00 -2.34 22.23
C ASP A 269 -13.59 -2.93 22.33
N ARG A 270 -12.56 -2.10 22.16
CA ARG A 270 -11.13 -2.48 22.29
C ARG A 270 -10.73 -3.53 21.25
N SER A 271 -11.30 -3.42 20.06
CA SER A 271 -10.95 -4.18 18.87
C SER A 271 -9.98 -3.40 17.97
N PHE A 272 -9.50 -4.01 16.88
CA PHE A 272 -8.77 -3.26 15.86
C PHE A 272 -9.04 -3.79 14.44
N PHE A 273 -8.86 -2.91 13.47
CA PHE A 273 -8.81 -3.24 12.04
C PHE A 273 -7.40 -3.66 11.66
N THR A 274 -7.28 -4.73 10.88
CA THR A 274 -6.02 -5.22 10.32
C THR A 274 -5.83 -4.83 8.86
N SER A 275 -4.61 -4.99 8.33
CA SER A 275 -4.30 -4.72 6.91
C SER A 275 -5.04 -5.59 5.89
N GLY A 276 -5.71 -6.65 6.33
CA GLY A 276 -6.57 -7.48 5.50
C GLY A 276 -7.45 -8.41 6.34
N THR A 277 -8.37 -9.12 5.70
CA THR A 277 -9.33 -10.02 6.34
C THR A 277 -8.66 -11.00 7.31
N VAL A 278 -9.30 -11.21 8.46
CA VAL A 278 -8.97 -12.23 9.46
C VAL A 278 -10.23 -13.06 9.74
N PRO A 279 -10.36 -14.27 9.19
CA PRO A 279 -11.58 -15.07 9.32
C PRO A 279 -11.89 -15.48 10.76
N GLN A 280 -13.17 -15.45 11.14
CA GLN A 280 -13.60 -15.99 12.42
C GLN A 280 -13.36 -17.50 12.47
N GLY A 281 -12.83 -17.99 13.59
CA GLY A 281 -12.47 -19.39 13.78
C GLY A 281 -11.11 -19.79 13.23
N SER A 282 -10.38 -18.85 12.62
CA SER A 282 -8.95 -19.03 12.30
C SER A 282 -8.07 -19.05 13.54
#